data_AF-A0AAI8F100-F1
#
_entry.id   AF-A0AAI8F100-F1
#
_cell.length_a   1.000
_cell.length_b   1.000
_cell.length_c   1.000
_cell.angle_alpha   90.00
_cell.angle_beta   90.00
_cell.angle_gamma   90.00
#
_symmetry.space_group_name_H-M   'P 1'
#
loop_
_entity.id
_entity.type
_entity.pdbx_description
1 polymer ?
#
loop_
_entity_poly.entity_id
_entity_poly.type
_entity_poly.pdbx_seq_one_letter_code
_entity_poly.pdbx_strand_id
1 'polypeptide(L)'
;MSKSKKELFLELAQPDKNGVSRWVSATEFIGKYQGLQLGNGGSWCRNNSSLAKEFELEFDKRQTPGNSIDRIRLNGYKTKCVFNQSIRQDIKNYYSQ
;
A
#
# COMPACT_ATOMS: atom_id res chain seq x y z
N MET A 1 -8.22 -1.86 19.45
CA MET A 1 -7.20 -1.57 18.42
C MET A 1 -7.91 -1.39 17.09
N SER A 2 -7.78 -0.25 16.42
CA SER A 2 -8.29 -0.07 15.05
C SER A 2 -7.32 -0.74 14.07
N LYS A 3 -7.81 -1.56 13.13
CA LYS A 3 -6.95 -2.18 12.12
C LYS A 3 -6.35 -1.09 11.23
N SER A 4 -5.07 -1.25 10.89
CA SER A 4 -4.41 -0.41 9.90
C SER A 4 -4.99 -0.64 8.51
N LYS A 5 -4.82 0.34 7.61
CA LYS A 5 -5.23 0.21 6.19
C LYS A 5 -4.56 -0.97 5.49
N LYS A 6 -3.30 -1.26 5.85
CA LYS A 6 -2.57 -2.44 5.36
C LYS A 6 -3.33 -3.73 5.72
N GLU A 7 -3.65 -3.92 7.01
CA GLU A 7 -4.33 -5.13 7.48
C GLU A 7 -5.73 -5.28 6.87
N LEU A 8 -6.48 -4.19 6.77
CA LEU A 8 -7.79 -4.18 6.11
C LEU A 8 -7.68 -4.61 4.64
N PHE A 9 -6.66 -4.13 3.93
CA PHE A 9 -6.45 -4.53 2.54
C PHE A 9 -6.03 -5.99 2.43
N LEU A 10 -5.13 -6.49 3.29
CA LEU A 10 -4.73 -7.90 3.27
C LEU A 10 -5.90 -8.84 3.56
N GLU A 11 -6.80 -8.45 4.47
CA GLU A 11 -8.04 -9.19 4.75
C GLU A 11 -8.94 -9.29 3.51
N LEU A 12 -9.04 -8.20 2.73
CA LEU A 12 -9.87 -8.15 1.54
C LEU A 12 -9.22 -8.87 0.33
N ALA A 13 -7.90 -8.69 0.16
CA ALA A 13 -7.14 -9.17 -0.98
C ALA A 13 -6.80 -10.67 -0.88
N GLN A 14 -6.72 -11.22 0.35
CA GLN A 14 -6.46 -12.63 0.63
C GLN A 14 -5.25 -13.18 -0.16
N PRO A 15 -4.04 -12.64 0.06
CA PRO A 15 -2.85 -13.12 -0.63
C PRO A 15 -2.53 -14.58 -0.29
N ASP A 16 -1.96 -15.28 -1.27
CA ASP A 16 -1.48 -16.65 -1.12
C ASP A 16 -0.13 -16.72 -0.38
N LYS A 17 0.41 -17.94 -0.27
CA LYS A 17 1.72 -18.22 0.35
C LYS A 17 2.90 -17.50 -0.32
N ASN A 18 2.74 -17.07 -1.58
CA ASN A 18 3.77 -16.36 -2.32
C ASN A 18 3.60 -14.83 -2.22
N GLY A 19 2.56 -14.36 -1.54
CA GLY A 19 2.21 -12.94 -1.43
C GLY A 19 1.43 -12.41 -2.64
N VAL A 20 0.87 -13.28 -3.47
CA VAL A 20 0.07 -12.91 -4.64
C VAL A 20 -1.41 -12.88 -4.26
N SER A 21 -2.11 -11.79 -4.55
CA SER A 21 -3.53 -11.65 -4.23
C SER A 21 -4.42 -11.71 -5.47
N ARG A 22 -5.74 -11.78 -5.28
CA ARG A 22 -6.70 -11.43 -6.33
C ARG A 22 -6.67 -9.92 -6.61
N TRP A 23 -7.18 -9.52 -7.77
CA TRP A 23 -7.49 -8.12 -8.02
C TRP A 23 -8.61 -7.66 -7.10
N VAL A 24 -8.41 -6.51 -6.45
CA VAL A 24 -9.40 -5.85 -5.61
C VAL A 24 -9.79 -4.55 -6.29
N SER A 25 -11.08 -4.39 -6.59
CA SER A 25 -11.64 -3.21 -7.23
C SER A 25 -11.80 -2.06 -6.23
N ALA A 26 -11.63 -0.82 -6.69
CA ALA A 26 -11.91 0.37 -5.91
C ALA A 26 -13.37 0.42 -5.42
N THR A 27 -14.28 -0.23 -6.15
CA THR A 27 -15.70 -0.38 -5.76
C THR A 27 -15.92 -1.30 -4.57
N GLU A 28 -14.95 -2.15 -4.21
CA GLU A 28 -15.02 -3.02 -3.02
C GLU A 28 -14.69 -2.26 -1.72
N PHE A 29 -14.20 -1.02 -1.81
CA PHE A 29 -13.88 -0.18 -0.65
C PHE A 29 -15.13 0.48 -0.05
N ILE A 30 -16.02 -0.36 0.46
CA ILE A 30 -17.27 0.01 1.11
C ILE A 30 -17.33 -0.51 2.56
N GLY A 31 -18.22 0.06 3.37
CA GLY A 31 -18.41 -0.34 4.77
C GLY A 31 -17.12 -0.28 5.57
N LYS A 32 -16.70 -1.42 6.17
CA LYS A 32 -15.45 -1.49 6.96
C LYS A 32 -14.18 -1.18 6.16
N TYR A 33 -14.24 -1.26 4.83
CA TYR A 33 -13.12 -0.97 3.94
C TYR A 33 -13.15 0.44 3.35
N GLN A 34 -14.11 1.28 3.72
CA GLN A 34 -14.25 2.64 3.18
C GLN A 34 -12.99 3.50 3.39
N GLY A 35 -12.23 3.26 4.47
CA GLY A 35 -10.95 3.91 4.71
C GLY A 35 -9.84 3.59 3.68
N LEU A 36 -10.05 2.60 2.81
CA LEU A 36 -9.16 2.21 1.72
C LEU A 36 -9.40 2.99 0.42
N GLN A 37 -10.49 3.78 0.34
CA GLN A 37 -10.82 4.56 -0.85
C GLN A 37 -9.62 5.35 -1.38
N LEU A 38 -9.43 5.23 -2.68
CA LEU A 38 -8.30 5.81 -3.39
C LEU A 38 -8.70 7.22 -3.83
N GLY A 39 -8.49 8.19 -2.94
CA GLY A 39 -8.59 9.62 -3.27
C GLY A 39 -7.42 10.05 -4.18
N ASN A 40 -6.73 11.15 -3.83
CA ASN A 40 -5.56 11.62 -4.58
C ASN A 40 -4.34 10.67 -4.45
N GLY A 41 -4.38 9.51 -5.10
CA GLY A 41 -3.27 8.58 -5.25
C GLY A 41 -3.00 7.67 -4.04
N GLY A 42 -4.04 7.24 -3.33
CA GLY A 42 -4.00 6.09 -2.39
C GLY A 42 -2.83 6.09 -1.39
N SER A 43 -2.87 6.94 -0.35
CA SER A 43 -1.75 7.16 0.58
C SER A 43 -1.14 5.89 1.20
N TRP A 44 -1.93 4.84 1.38
CA TRP A 44 -1.53 3.57 1.99
C TRP A 44 -0.93 2.56 1.00
N CYS A 45 -1.06 2.78 -0.32
CA CYS A 45 -0.54 1.91 -1.37
C CYS A 45 0.55 2.59 -2.24
N ARG A 46 1.08 3.74 -1.82
CA ARG A 46 2.21 4.40 -2.50
C ARG A 46 3.53 3.65 -2.28
N ASN A 47 4.52 3.88 -3.14
CA ASN A 47 5.81 3.19 -3.13
C ASN A 47 6.57 3.14 -1.79
N ASN A 48 6.37 4.11 -0.90
CA ASN A 48 7.01 4.16 0.42
C ASN A 48 6.08 3.75 1.58
N SER A 49 4.88 3.24 1.27
CA SER A 49 3.95 2.76 2.28
C SER A 49 4.44 1.45 2.90
N SER A 50 3.92 1.10 4.07
CA SER A 50 4.22 -0.18 4.72
C SER A 50 3.86 -1.36 3.82
N LEU A 51 2.76 -1.27 3.07
CA LEU A 51 2.36 -2.31 2.13
C LEU A 51 3.35 -2.45 0.96
N ALA A 52 3.76 -1.34 0.33
CA ALA A 52 4.67 -1.35 -0.81
C ALA A 52 6.14 -1.68 -0.45
N LYS A 53 6.46 -1.68 0.84
CA LYS A 53 7.76 -2.15 1.36
C LYS A 53 7.83 -3.67 1.43
N GLU A 54 6.71 -4.32 1.72
CA GLU A 54 6.64 -5.78 1.90
C GLU A 54 6.20 -6.51 0.63
N PHE A 55 5.35 -5.89 -0.19
CA PHE A 55 4.77 -6.51 -1.38
C PHE A 55 5.07 -5.69 -2.63
N GLU A 56 5.15 -6.39 -3.77
CA GLU A 56 5.04 -5.76 -5.08
C GLU A 56 3.57 -5.44 -5.37
N LEU A 57 3.28 -4.19 -5.73
CA LEU A 57 1.92 -3.71 -5.99
C LEU A 57 1.71 -3.48 -7.48
N GLU A 58 0.64 -4.06 -8.02
CA GLU A 58 0.16 -3.80 -9.37
C GLU A 58 -1.12 -2.96 -9.32
N PHE A 59 -1.21 -2.00 -10.24
CA PHE A 59 -2.34 -1.08 -10.37
C PHE A 59 -2.91 -1.19 -11.77
N ASP A 60 -4.22 -1.44 -11.84
CA ASP A 60 -4.98 -1.30 -13.09
C ASP A 60 -5.64 0.08 -13.12
N LYS A 61 -5.45 0.79 -14.23
CA LYS A 61 -5.98 2.14 -14.50
C LYS A 61 -6.67 2.22 -15.87
N ARG A 62 -6.98 1.08 -16.48
CA ARG A 62 -7.42 1.00 -17.87
C ARG A 62 -8.94 1.15 -18.02
N GLN A 63 -9.72 1.08 -16.95
CA GLN A 63 -11.18 1.05 -17.02
C GLN A 63 -11.77 2.46 -16.97
N THR A 64 -11.27 3.32 -16.07
CA THR A 64 -11.77 4.69 -15.94
C THR A 64 -10.91 5.65 -16.75
N PRO A 65 -11.51 6.58 -17.54
CA PRO A 65 -10.76 7.62 -18.24
C PRO A 65 -9.94 8.47 -17.25
N GLY A 66 -8.62 8.53 -17.45
CA GLY A 66 -7.72 9.35 -16.64
C GLY A 66 -6.68 8.53 -15.87
N ASN A 67 -6.27 9.03 -14.69
CA ASN A 67 -5.20 8.46 -13.86
C ASN A 67 -5.70 7.76 -12.59
N SER A 68 -7.01 7.58 -12.47
CA SER A 68 -7.63 6.85 -11.37
C SER A 68 -7.18 5.41 -11.35
N ILE A 69 -7.07 4.86 -10.15
CA ILE A 69 -6.78 3.45 -9.95
C ILE A 69 -8.11 2.72 -9.85
N ASP A 70 -8.33 1.79 -10.76
CA ASP A 70 -9.54 0.97 -10.82
C ASP A 70 -9.39 -0.26 -9.92
N ARG A 71 -8.22 -0.92 -9.98
CA ARG A 71 -7.96 -2.16 -9.23
C ARG A 71 -6.53 -2.21 -8.71
N ILE A 72 -6.34 -2.89 -7.59
CA ILE A 72 -5.05 -3.13 -6.96
C ILE A 72 -4.85 -4.63 -6.73
N ARG A 73 -3.63 -5.12 -6.93
CA ARG A 73 -3.22 -6.49 -6.61
C ARG A 73 -1.84 -6.52 -5.95
N LEU A 74 -1.63 -7.51 -5.09
CA LEU A 74 -0.30 -7.92 -4.61
C LEU A 74 0.29 -8.92 -5.60
N ASN A 75 1.51 -8.68 -6.05
CA ASN A 75 2.23 -9.53 -7.01
C ASN A 75 3.44 -10.23 -6.38
N GLY A 76 3.30 -10.63 -5.11
CA GLY A 76 4.35 -11.31 -4.37
C GLY A 76 5.11 -10.40 -3.41
N TYR A 77 6.04 -11.02 -2.67
CA TYR A 77 6.87 -10.32 -1.71
C TYR A 77 8.00 -9.54 -2.38
N LYS A 78 8.30 -8.36 -1.85
CA LYS A 78 9.41 -7.55 -2.31
C LYS A 78 10.72 -8.13 -1.78
N THR A 79 11.59 -8.56 -2.68
CA THR A 79 12.89 -9.16 -2.35
C THR A 79 14.00 -8.13 -2.11
N LYS A 80 13.79 -6.89 -2.57
CA LYS A 80 14.78 -5.80 -2.43
C LYS A 80 14.60 -5.05 -1.12
N CYS A 81 15.71 -4.89 -0.39
CA CYS A 81 15.77 -4.05 0.80
C CYS A 81 15.35 -2.61 0.46
N VAL A 82 14.33 -2.10 1.15
CA VAL A 82 13.93 -0.68 1.04
C VAL A 82 14.76 0.11 2.05
N PHE A 83 15.73 0.87 1.54
CA PHE A 83 16.57 1.73 2.37
C PHE A 83 15.72 2.82 3.02
N ASN A 84 15.83 2.95 4.35
CA ASN A 84 15.20 4.03 5.09
C ASN A 84 16.12 5.27 5.03
N GLN A 85 15.64 6.35 4.42
CA GLN A 85 16.36 7.63 4.34
C GLN A 85 16.35 8.41 5.67
N SER A 86 15.73 7.87 6.73
CA SER A 86 15.74 8.51 8.05
C SER A 86 17.15 8.56 8.60
N ILE A 87 17.70 9.77 8.68
CA ILE A 87 18.90 10.04 9.46
C ILE A 87 18.59 9.70 10.92
N ARG A 88 19.51 8.99 11.58
CA ARG A 88 19.37 8.65 13.00
C ARG A 88 19.18 9.90 13.85
N GLN A 89 18.34 9.80 14.87
CA GLN A 89 17.92 10.96 15.67
C GLN A 89 19.09 11.63 16.41
N ASP A 90 20.08 10.84 16.84
CA ASP A 90 21.31 11.34 17.48
C ASP A 90 22.11 12.27 16.55
N ILE A 91 22.22 11.93 15.27
CA ILE A 91 22.91 12.77 14.28
C ILE A 91 22.15 14.09 14.08
N LYS A 92 20.81 14.06 14.00
CA LYS A 92 20.00 15.29 13.88
C LYS A 92 20.16 16.19 15.09
N ASN A 93 20.11 15.62 16.28
CA ASN A 93 20.22 16.35 17.53
C ASN A 93 21.59 17.02 17.68
N TYR A 94 22.67 16.38 17.19
CA TYR A 94 24.02 16.93 17.22
C TYR A 94 24.17 18.24 16.42
N TYR A 95 23.56 18.34 15.24
CA TYR A 95 23.62 19.54 14.38
C TYR A 95 22.52 20.58 14.64
N SER A 96 21.59 20.29 15.56
CA SER A 96 20.49 21.22 15.91
C SER A 96 20.83 22.12 17.11
N GLN A 97 22.09 22.11 17.57
CA GLN A 97 22.65 23.06 18.54
C GLN A 97 23.20 24.29 17.82
#